data_AF-A0A7C0U4T4-F1
#
_entry.id   AF-A0A7C0U4T4-F1
#
_cell.length_a   1.000
_cell.length_b   1.000
_cell.length_c   1.000
_cell.angle_alpha   90.00
_cell.angle_beta   90.00
_cell.angle_gamma   90.00
#
_symmetry.space_group_name_H-M   'P 1'
#
loop_
_entity.id
_entity.type
_entity.pdbx_description
1 polymer ?
#
loop_
_entity_poly.entity_id
_entity_poly.type
_entity_poly.pdbx_seq_one_letter_code
_entity_poly.pdbx_strand_id
1 'polypeptide(L)' 'MNISVFGLGYVGSVTAACLAKNGHFVIGIDIKQEKVEAINDGKSPVFEKGLDELISKVVADGN' A
#
# COMPACT_ATOMS: atom_id res chain seq x y z
N MET A 1 -14.72 -3.31 2.35
CA MET A 1 -15.18 -1.95 1.96
C MET A 1 -14.22 -1.42 0.91
N ASN A 2 -14.64 -0.44 0.10
CA ASN A 2 -13.74 0.22 -0.85
C ASN A 2 -13.19 1.49 -0.17
N ILE A 3 -11.88 1.59 -0.05
CA ILE A 3 -11.21 2.68 0.68
C ILE A 3 -10.16 3.32 -0.23
N SER A 4 -10.13 4.65 -0.26
CA SER A 4 -9.10 5.41 -0.97
C SER A 4 -8.19 6.11 0.03
N VAL A 5 -6.88 5.93 -0.13
CA VAL A 5 -5.86 6.54 0.73
C VAL A 5 -5.05 7.55 -0.10
N PHE A 6 -5.20 8.83 0.22
CA PHE A 6 -4.46 9.91 -0.44
C PHE A 6 -3.16 10.21 0.31
N GLY A 7 -2.05 10.03 -0.38
CA GLY A 7 -0.69 10.09 0.12
C GLY A 7 -0.15 8.70 0.48
N LEU A 8 0.93 8.29 -0.20
CA LEU A 8 1.68 7.06 0.06
C LEU A 8 2.99 7.42 0.78
N GLY A 9 2.88 8.28 1.80
CA GLY A 9 3.94 8.49 2.78
C GLY A 9 3.97 7.37 3.81
N TYR A 10 4.64 7.59 4.94
CA TYR A 10 4.73 6.59 6.00
C TYR A 10 3.35 6.17 6.52
N VAL A 11 2.55 7.16 6.96
CA VAL A 11 1.21 6.92 7.51
C VAL A 11 0.30 6.27 6.48
N GLY A 12 0.26 6.80 5.25
CA GLY A 12 -0.63 6.30 4.21
C GLY A 12 -0.30 4.90 3.74
N SER A 13 0.98 4.58 3.53
CA SER A 13 1.41 3.24 3.08
C SER A 13 1.14 2.17 4.14
N VAL A 14 1.47 2.45 5.41
CA VAL A 14 1.19 1.53 6.52
C VAL A 14 -0.32 1.33 6.69
N THR A 15 -1.10 2.42 6.60
CA THR A 15 -2.56 2.36 6.74
C THR A 15 -3.19 1.56 5.60
N ALA A 16 -2.81 1.85 4.35
CA ALA A 16 -3.30 1.15 3.17
C ALA A 16 -3.00 -0.35 3.26
N ALA A 17 -1.76 -0.73 3.58
CA ALA A 17 -1.36 -2.13 3.71
C ALA A 17 -2.13 -2.85 4.84
N CYS A 18 -2.33 -2.20 6.00
CA CYS A 18 -3.11 -2.78 7.09
C CYS A 18 -4.60 -2.95 6.74
N LEU A 19 -5.20 -1.98 6.04
CA LEU A 19 -6.60 -2.07 5.60
C LEU A 19 -6.78 -3.17 4.55
N ALA A 20 -5.87 -3.26 3.58
CA ALA A 20 -5.88 -4.30 2.55
C ALA A 20 -5.73 -5.71 3.18
N LYS A 21 -4.81 -5.85 4.14
CA LYS A 21 -4.63 -7.08 4.94
C LYS A 21 -5.92 -7.52 5.65
N ASN A 22 -6.75 -6.57 6.07
CA ASN A 22 -8.02 -6.82 6.74
C ASN A 22 -9.18 -7.11 5.75
N GLY A 23 -8.89 -7.32 4.46
CA GLY A 23 -9.87 -7.69 3.44
C GLY A 23 -10.68 -6.51 2.91
N HIS A 24 -10.13 -5.30 2.96
CA HIS A 24 -10.70 -4.14 2.28
C HIS A 24 -10.04 -3.98 0.91
N PHE A 25 -10.81 -3.52 -0.06
CA PHE A 25 -10.25 -3.13 -1.36
C PHE A 25 -9.72 -1.71 -1.24
N VAL A 26 -8.42 -1.52 -1.43
CA VAL A 26 -7.73 -0.26 -1.16
C VAL A 26 -7.12 0.30 -2.43
N ILE A 27 -7.44 1.55 -2.73
CA ILE A 27 -6.76 2.31 -3.79
C ILE A 27 -5.86 3.34 -3.12
N GLY A 28 -4.56 3.21 -3.35
CA GLY A 28 -3.56 4.21 -2.96
C GLY A 28 -3.40 5.28 -4.05
N ILE A 29 -3.35 6.56 -3.65
CA ILE A 29 -3.14 7.69 -4.54
C ILE A 29 -1.96 8.51 -4.02
N ASP A 30 -0.96 8.80 -4.85
CA ASP A 30 0.10 9.77 -4.54
C ASP A 30 0.47 10.54 -5.82
N ILE A 31 0.94 11.77 -5.66
CA ILE A 31 1.40 12.60 -6.79
C ILE A 31 2.75 12.13 -7.33
N LYS A 32 3.50 11.39 -6.52
CA LYS A 32 4.81 10.83 -6.86
C LYS A 32 4.62 9.47 -7.50
N GLN A 33 4.82 9.42 -8.82
CA GLN A 33 4.67 8.21 -9.61
C GLN A 33 5.54 7.06 -9.10
N GLU A 34 6.76 7.36 -8.64
CA GLU A 34 7.69 6.35 -8.13
C GLU A 34 7.14 5.56 -6.92
N LYS A 35 6.27 6.18 -6.12
CA LYS A 35 5.66 5.50 -4.96
C LYS A 35 4.50 4.60 -5.36
N VAL A 36 3.73 5.05 -6.35
CA VAL A 36 2.62 4.27 -6.91
C VAL A 36 3.16 3.02 -7.58
N GLU A 37 4.22 3.16 -8.37
CA GLU A 37 4.93 2.04 -9.00
C GLU A 37 5.51 1.08 -7.96
N ALA A 38 6.15 1.60 -6.90
CA ALA A 38 6.67 0.75 -5.82
C ALA A 38 5.56 -0.12 -5.20
N ILE A 39 4.41 0.48 -4.83
CA ILE A 39 3.27 -0.26 -4.27
C ILE A 39 2.77 -1.32 -5.27
N ASN A 40 2.57 -0.96 -6.54
CA ASN A 40 2.08 -1.89 -7.57
C ASN A 40 3.05 -3.04 -7.85
N ASP A 41 4.36 -2.81 -7.65
CA ASP A 41 5.41 -3.83 -7.71
C ASP A 41 5.50 -4.68 -6.42
N GLY A 42 4.61 -4.48 -5.45
CA GLY A 42 4.61 -5.18 -4.18
C GLY A 42 5.69 -4.70 -3.20
N LYS A 43 6.21 -3.49 -3.37
CA LYS A 43 7.31 -2.91 -2.57
C LYS A 43 6.83 -1.71 -1.76
N SER A 44 7.45 -1.48 -0.61
CA SER A 44 7.17 -0.31 0.20
C SER A 44 7.85 0.95 -0.34
N PRO A 45 7.13 2.07 -0.49
CA PRO A 45 7.72 3.36 -0.83
C PRO A 45 8.43 4.03 0.36
N VAL A 46 8.38 3.42 1.55
CA VAL A 46 8.98 3.93 2.79
C VAL A 46 9.71 2.82 3.54
N PHE A 47 10.71 3.18 4.34
CA PHE A 47 11.39 2.21 5.19
C PHE A 47 10.58 1.97 6.46
N GLU A 48 9.99 0.77 6.56
CA GLU A 48 9.32 0.28 7.77
C GLU A 48 9.47 -1.24 7.84
N LYS A 49 9.72 -1.78 9.03
CA LYS A 49 10.05 -3.20 9.18
C LYS A 49 8.83 -4.07 8.86
N GLY A 50 8.99 -4.98 7.90
CA GLY A 50 7.94 -5.93 7.49
C GLY A 50 6.87 -5.34 6.56
N LEU A 51 6.98 -4.06 6.19
CA LEU A 51 6.00 -3.43 5.30
C LEU A 51 6.12 -3.93 3.85
N ASP A 52 7.33 -4.19 3.36
CA ASP A 52 7.57 -4.81 2.04
C ASP A 52 6.84 -6.14 1.90
N GLU A 53 7.00 -7.03 2.88
CA GLU A 53 6.37 -8.34 2.91
C GLU A 53 4.84 -8.24 2.94
N LEU A 54 4.32 -7.29 3.72
CA LEU A 54 2.89 -7.05 3.82
C LEU A 54 2.31 -6.52 2.51
N ILE A 55 2.94 -5.52 1.90
CA ILE A 55 2.50 -4.93 0.62
C ILE A 55 2.55 -5.99 -0.48
N SER A 56 3.67 -6.71 -0.61
CA SER A 56 3.83 -7.79 -1.59
C SER A 56 2.69 -8.81 -1.51
N LYS A 57 2.31 -9.20 -0.29
CA LYS A 57 1.21 -10.13 -0.06
C LYS A 57 -0.15 -9.55 -0.50
N VAL A 58 -0.51 -8.37 0.00
CA VAL A 58 -1.86 -7.83 -0.24
C VAL A 58 -2.08 -7.44 -1.71
N VAL A 59 -1.02 -6.99 -2.39
CA VAL A 59 -1.04 -6.71 -3.84
C VAL A 59 -1.21 -8.00 -4.64
N ALA A 60 -0.51 -9.08 -4.26
CA ALA A 60 -0.68 -10.39 -4.89
C ALA A 60 -2.09 -10.96 -4.66
N ASP A 61 -2.69 -10.70 -3.49
CA ASP A 61 -4.08 -11.08 -3.18
C ASP A 61 -5.12 -10.23 -3.95
N GLY A 62 -4.69 -9.13 -4.59
CA GLY A 62 -5.57 -8.22 -5.35
C GLY A 62 -6.44 -7.30 -4.49
N ASN A 63 -6.02 -7.05 -3.24
CA ASN A 63 -6.72 -6.22 -2.27
C ASN A 63 -6.21 -4.78 -2.26
#